data_AF-A0A2K3KFR7-F1
#
_entry.id   AF-A0A2K3KFR7-F1
#
_cell.length_a   1.000
_cell.length_b   1.000
_cell.length_c   1.000
_cell.angle_alpha   90.00
_cell.angle_beta   90.00
_cell.angle_gamma   90.00
#
_symmetry.space_group_name_H-M   'P 1'
#
loop_
_entity.id
_entity.type
_entity.pdbx_description
1 polymer ?
#
loop_
_entity_poly.entity_id
_entity_poly.type
_entity_poly.pdbx_seq_one_letter_code
_entity_poly.pdbx_strand_id
1 'polypeptide(L)'
;PVSNVYLPASEGVEASIWLLAKAFVIVNDSCYHQLVSHWLNTHAVVEPFIIATNRHLSVVHPIHKLLLPHYRDTMNINALARNVLVNAEGIIESTFLWGGYALEMSAVVYKDWVFTEQGLPNDLIKRGVAVEDAASPYGVRLLIEDYPYAADGLEIWAAIKSWVGEYVNFYYNSDAAVAQDSELQAFWKELVEVGHGDLKNATWWFKMQTRAELIEASTILIWIAS
;
A
#
# COMPACT_ATOMS: atom_id res chain seq x y z
N PRO A 1 -21.98 -27.38 -5.30
CA PRO A 1 -22.30 -26.20 -6.13
C PRO A 1 -21.96 -26.47 -7.60
N VAL A 2 -22.82 -26.05 -8.54
CA VAL A 2 -22.54 -26.13 -9.99
C VAL A 2 -22.00 -24.77 -10.43
N SER A 3 -20.84 -24.76 -11.08
CA SER A 3 -20.22 -23.55 -11.64
C SER A 3 -20.53 -23.42 -13.12
N ASN A 4 -20.81 -22.20 -13.59
CA ASN A 4 -21.13 -21.92 -14.99
C ASN A 4 -20.29 -20.76 -15.54
N VAL A 5 -20.09 -20.73 -16.85
CA VAL A 5 -19.48 -19.61 -17.58
C VAL A 5 -20.60 -18.80 -18.24
N TYR A 6 -20.57 -17.49 -18.09
CA TYR A 6 -21.52 -16.56 -18.71
C TYR A 6 -20.80 -15.69 -19.73
N LEU A 7 -21.41 -15.49 -20.90
CA LEU A 7 -20.86 -14.69 -21.99
C LEU A 7 -21.66 -13.39 -22.18
N PRO A 8 -21.06 -12.33 -22.77
CA PRO A 8 -21.77 -11.11 -23.08
C PRO A 8 -22.98 -11.34 -24.00
N ALA A 9 -24.11 -10.74 -23.64
CA ALA A 9 -25.32 -10.68 -24.45
C ALA A 9 -25.97 -9.29 -24.33
N SER A 10 -26.58 -8.82 -25.41
CA SER A 10 -27.21 -7.49 -25.50
C SER A 10 -28.74 -7.52 -25.58
N GLU A 11 -29.34 -8.69 -25.81
CA GLU A 11 -30.78 -8.86 -25.96
C GLU A 11 -31.28 -10.07 -25.14
N GLY A 12 -32.61 -10.17 -24.97
CA GLY A 12 -33.25 -11.34 -24.36
C GLY A 12 -33.00 -11.51 -22.85
N VAL A 13 -33.26 -12.72 -22.36
CA VAL A 13 -33.01 -13.07 -20.95
C VAL A 13 -31.51 -13.20 -20.68
N GLU A 14 -30.73 -13.55 -21.70
CA GLU A 14 -29.29 -13.69 -21.67
C GLU A 14 -28.60 -12.35 -21.33
N ALA A 15 -29.12 -11.22 -21.81
CA ALA A 15 -28.60 -9.90 -21.42
C ALA A 15 -28.78 -9.62 -19.91
N SER A 16 -29.91 -10.01 -19.34
CA SER A 16 -30.16 -9.92 -17.90
C SER A 16 -29.26 -10.86 -17.10
N ILE A 17 -29.04 -12.08 -17.58
CA ILE A 17 -28.09 -13.03 -16.98
C ILE A 17 -26.67 -12.46 -17.01
N TRP A 18 -26.25 -11.88 -18.14
CA TRP A 18 -24.95 -11.23 -18.26
C TRP A 18 -24.82 -10.01 -17.32
N LEU A 19 -25.88 -9.22 -17.17
CA LEU A 19 -25.91 -8.12 -16.21
C LEU A 19 -25.72 -8.61 -14.78
N LEU A 20 -26.41 -9.70 -14.39
CA LEU A 20 -26.24 -10.31 -13.07
C LEU A 20 -24.84 -10.90 -12.88
N ALA A 21 -24.28 -11.56 -13.89
CA ALA A 21 -22.91 -12.09 -13.84
C ALA A 21 -21.90 -10.96 -13.55
N LYS A 22 -22.02 -9.82 -14.22
CA LYS A 22 -21.21 -8.63 -13.91
C LYS A 22 -21.48 -8.08 -12.52
N ALA A 23 -22.73 -8.06 -12.07
CA ALA A 23 -23.07 -7.60 -10.71
C ALA A 23 -22.38 -8.45 -9.64
N PHE A 24 -22.32 -9.78 -9.79
CA PHE A 24 -21.57 -10.65 -8.87
C PHE A 24 -20.07 -10.34 -8.87
N VAL A 25 -19.48 -10.08 -10.04
CA VAL A 25 -18.07 -9.65 -10.14
C VAL A 25 -17.85 -8.34 -9.38
N ILE A 26 -18.72 -7.35 -9.55
CA ILE A 26 -18.61 -6.05 -8.87
C ILE A 26 -18.84 -6.18 -7.35
N VAL A 27 -19.67 -7.11 -6.89
CA VAL A 27 -19.79 -7.40 -5.45
C VAL A 27 -18.47 -7.92 -4.88
N ASN A 28 -17.79 -8.83 -5.59
CA ASN A 28 -16.46 -9.31 -5.17
C ASN A 28 -15.42 -8.18 -5.19
N ASP A 29 -15.39 -7.41 -6.29
CA ASP A 29 -14.49 -6.27 -6.43
C ASP A 29 -14.71 -5.22 -5.35
N SER A 30 -15.97 -4.89 -5.02
CA SER A 30 -16.29 -3.92 -3.97
C SER A 30 -15.80 -4.36 -2.58
N CYS A 31 -15.91 -5.65 -2.25
CA CYS A 31 -15.42 -6.17 -0.98
C CYS A 31 -13.89 -6.15 -0.94
N TYR A 32 -13.24 -6.60 -2.01
CA TYR A 32 -11.79 -6.58 -2.12
C TYR A 32 -11.24 -5.16 -2.08
N HIS A 33 -11.84 -4.25 -2.85
CA HIS A 33 -11.49 -2.83 -2.87
C HIS A 33 -11.56 -2.23 -1.46
N GLN A 34 -12.70 -2.35 -0.77
CA GLN A 34 -12.87 -1.68 0.51
C GLN A 34 -11.99 -2.26 1.61
N LEU A 35 -11.83 -3.59 1.64
CA LEU A 35 -11.20 -4.26 2.76
C LEU A 35 -9.73 -4.60 2.54
N VAL A 36 -9.29 -4.66 1.27
CA VAL A 36 -7.90 -4.92 0.90
C VAL A 36 -7.27 -3.68 0.30
N SER A 37 -7.70 -3.24 -0.89
CA SER A 37 -7.04 -2.15 -1.60
C SER A 37 -7.08 -0.82 -0.82
N HIS A 38 -8.16 -0.58 -0.06
CA HIS A 38 -8.37 0.62 0.72
C HIS A 38 -7.99 0.39 2.20
N TRP A 39 -8.79 -0.37 2.97
CA TRP A 39 -8.53 -0.53 4.41
C TRP A 39 -7.17 -1.14 4.72
N LEU A 40 -6.83 -2.30 4.15
CA LEU A 40 -5.57 -2.98 4.48
C LEU A 40 -4.38 -2.20 3.93
N ASN A 41 -4.35 -1.98 2.62
CA ASN A 41 -3.16 -1.51 1.90
C ASN A 41 -2.89 0.00 2.05
N THR A 42 -3.79 0.77 2.66
CA THR A 42 -3.51 2.17 3.04
C THR A 42 -3.68 2.38 4.53
N HIS A 43 -4.89 2.27 5.07
CA HIS A 43 -5.17 2.61 6.48
C HIS A 43 -4.38 1.76 7.47
N ALA A 44 -4.52 0.44 7.40
CA ALA A 44 -3.99 -0.47 8.40
C ALA A 44 -2.47 -0.61 8.33
N VAL A 45 -1.90 -0.68 7.13
CA VAL A 45 -0.44 -0.83 6.96
C VAL A 45 0.34 0.44 7.26
N VAL A 46 -0.25 1.64 7.17
CA VAL A 46 0.45 2.89 7.48
C VAL A 46 0.51 3.16 8.99
N GLU A 47 -0.50 2.78 9.78
CA GLU A 47 -0.56 3.08 11.21
C GLU A 47 0.68 2.62 12.01
N PRO A 48 1.28 1.43 11.78
CA PRO A 48 2.56 1.02 12.37
C PRO A 48 3.72 1.99 12.13
N PHE A 49 3.82 2.58 10.93
CA PHE A 49 4.86 3.57 10.60
C PHE A 49 4.70 4.84 11.43
N ILE A 50 3.46 5.29 11.63
CA ILE A 50 3.16 6.49 12.42
C ILE A 50 3.60 6.28 13.87
N ILE A 51 3.24 5.13 14.44
CA ILE A 51 3.57 4.77 15.82
C ILE A 51 5.09 4.69 16.00
N ALA A 52 5.79 3.94 15.15
CA ALA A 52 7.24 3.79 15.23
C ALA A 52 7.97 5.13 15.02
N THR A 53 7.52 5.96 14.08
CA THR A 53 8.10 7.29 13.82
C THR A 53 8.06 8.16 15.07
N ASN A 54 6.89 8.26 15.72
CA ASN A 54 6.74 9.09 16.92
C ASN A 54 7.46 8.54 18.15
N ARG A 55 7.77 7.23 18.18
CA ARG A 55 8.46 6.59 19.31
C ARG A 55 9.98 6.67 19.21
N HIS A 56 10.54 6.68 18.01
CA HIS A 56 12.00 6.56 17.81
C HIS A 56 12.64 7.74 17.10
N LEU A 57 11.90 8.49 16.28
CA LEU A 57 12.44 9.65 15.57
C LEU A 57 12.04 10.94 16.29
N SER A 58 13.04 11.66 16.79
CA SER A 58 12.84 12.96 17.42
C SER A 58 12.12 13.94 16.47
N VAL A 59 11.35 14.88 17.00
CA VAL A 59 10.65 15.92 16.18
C VAL A 59 11.61 16.79 15.37
N VAL A 60 12.90 16.80 15.71
CA VAL A 60 13.95 17.50 14.93
C VAL A 60 14.62 16.61 13.89
N HIS A 61 14.42 15.29 13.95
CA HIS A 61 15.01 14.31 13.04
C HIS A 61 14.55 14.57 11.59
N PRO A 62 15.45 14.53 10.60
CA PRO A 62 15.09 14.85 9.21
C PRO A 62 14.00 13.91 8.67
N ILE A 63 14.10 12.59 8.92
CA ILE A 63 13.08 11.63 8.47
C ILE A 63 11.74 11.82 9.21
N HIS A 64 11.72 12.26 10.48
CA HIS A 64 10.47 12.63 11.15
C HIS A 64 9.79 13.78 10.39
N LYS A 65 10.54 14.84 10.06
CA LYS A 65 10.01 16.00 9.32
C LYS A 65 9.54 15.66 7.92
N LEU A 66 10.24 14.74 7.24
CA LEU A 66 9.87 14.26 5.92
C LEU A 66 8.52 13.52 5.96
N LEU A 67 8.33 12.62 6.92
CA LEU A 67 7.18 11.72 6.95
C LEU A 67 5.95 12.31 7.66
N LEU A 68 6.15 13.18 8.66
CA LEU A 68 5.08 13.72 9.51
C LEU A 68 3.87 14.29 8.73
N PRO A 69 4.04 15.07 7.64
CA PRO A 69 2.89 15.60 6.90
C PRO A 69 1.98 14.51 6.30
N HIS A 70 2.54 13.35 5.98
CA HIS A 70 1.84 12.22 5.36
C HIS A 70 1.08 11.34 6.37
N TYR A 71 1.21 11.64 7.67
CA TYR A 71 0.51 10.89 8.73
C TYR A 71 -0.73 11.62 9.26
N ARG A 72 -1.02 12.80 8.70
CA ARG A 72 -2.07 13.68 9.19
C ARG A 72 -3.41 12.94 9.23
N ASP A 73 -4.01 12.92 10.41
CA ASP A 73 -5.33 12.35 10.71
C ASP A 73 -5.47 10.82 10.52
N THR A 74 -4.47 10.09 10.00
CA THR A 74 -4.55 8.64 9.77
C THR A 74 -4.88 7.84 11.05
N MET A 75 -4.18 8.09 12.16
CA MET A 75 -4.50 7.40 13.43
C MET A 75 -5.89 7.77 13.96
N ASN A 76 -6.32 9.02 13.76
CA ASN A 76 -7.63 9.49 14.21
C ASN A 76 -8.75 8.80 13.41
N ILE A 77 -8.64 8.77 12.08
CA ILE A 77 -9.63 8.10 11.24
C ILE A 77 -9.62 6.58 11.45
N ASN A 78 -8.45 5.96 11.67
CA ASN A 78 -8.38 4.53 11.98
C ASN A 78 -9.02 4.20 13.32
N ALA A 79 -8.83 5.04 14.35
CA ALA A 79 -9.49 4.86 15.64
C ALA A 79 -11.02 4.97 15.52
N LEU A 80 -11.52 5.94 14.75
CA LEU A 80 -12.95 6.05 14.45
C LEU A 80 -13.45 4.83 13.66
N ALA A 81 -12.71 4.39 12.65
CA ALA A 81 -13.06 3.22 11.86
C ALA A 81 -13.18 1.97 12.72
N ARG A 82 -12.24 1.73 13.64
CA ARG A 82 -12.32 0.62 14.61
C ARG A 82 -13.53 0.70 15.54
N ASN A 83 -14.08 1.89 15.77
CA ASN A 83 -15.23 2.09 16.66
C ASN A 83 -16.59 2.00 15.96
N VAL A 84 -16.69 2.41 14.68
CA VAL A 84 -17.99 2.53 13.99
C VAL A 84 -18.06 1.88 12.61
N LEU A 85 -16.93 1.62 11.96
CA LEU A 85 -16.87 1.16 10.57
C LEU A 85 -16.62 -0.35 10.48
N VAL A 86 -15.50 -0.81 11.05
CA VAL A 86 -15.00 -2.20 10.93
C VAL A 86 -15.20 -3.03 12.20
N ASN A 87 -15.88 -2.50 13.21
CA ASN A 87 -16.27 -3.26 14.40
C ASN A 87 -17.36 -4.29 14.08
N ALA A 88 -17.54 -5.25 14.99
CA ALA A 88 -18.66 -6.19 14.97
C ALA A 88 -20.00 -5.44 14.87
N GLU A 89 -20.87 -5.87 13.97
CA GLU A 89 -22.16 -5.23 13.64
C GLU A 89 -22.02 -3.77 13.15
N GLY A 90 -20.81 -3.34 12.83
CA GLY A 90 -20.51 -2.02 12.26
C GLY A 90 -21.00 -1.88 10.82
N ILE A 91 -20.68 -0.74 10.21
CA ILE A 91 -21.15 -0.41 8.86
C ILE A 91 -20.69 -1.45 7.84
N ILE A 92 -19.41 -1.85 7.85
CA ILE A 92 -18.87 -2.83 6.88
C ILE A 92 -19.59 -4.17 7.01
N GLU A 93 -19.67 -4.74 8.22
CA GLU A 93 -20.29 -6.05 8.42
C GLU A 93 -21.78 -6.05 8.06
N SER A 94 -22.46 -4.90 8.22
CA SER A 94 -23.89 -4.76 7.93
C SER A 94 -24.20 -4.49 6.46
N THR A 95 -23.21 -4.10 5.64
CA THR A 95 -23.46 -3.61 4.27
C THR A 95 -22.65 -4.33 3.18
N PHE A 96 -21.57 -5.05 3.52
CA PHE A 96 -20.74 -5.78 2.56
C PHE A 96 -20.96 -7.29 2.65
N LEU A 97 -20.74 -7.99 1.52
CA LEU A 97 -20.98 -9.43 1.39
C LEU A 97 -20.22 -10.26 2.43
N TRP A 98 -18.98 -9.89 2.76
CA TRP A 98 -18.16 -10.66 3.71
C TRP A 98 -18.68 -10.61 5.14
N GLY A 99 -19.56 -9.65 5.48
CA GLY A 99 -20.21 -9.58 6.79
C GLY A 99 -19.20 -9.65 7.95
N GLY A 100 -19.52 -10.44 8.97
CA GLY A 100 -18.63 -10.70 10.12
C GLY A 100 -17.28 -11.34 9.80
N TYR A 101 -17.05 -11.81 8.57
CA TYR A 101 -15.75 -12.32 8.11
C TYR A 101 -14.90 -11.23 7.44
N ALA A 102 -15.38 -9.99 7.33
CA ALA A 102 -14.74 -8.90 6.60
C ALA A 102 -13.26 -8.69 6.98
N LEU A 103 -12.98 -8.45 8.27
CA LEU A 103 -11.61 -8.21 8.73
C LEU A 103 -10.75 -9.49 8.70
N GLU A 104 -11.34 -10.66 8.90
CA GLU A 104 -10.64 -11.94 8.79
C GLU A 104 -10.12 -12.14 7.36
N MET A 105 -10.94 -11.84 6.35
CA MET A 105 -10.53 -11.91 4.95
C MET A 105 -9.37 -10.96 4.65
N SER A 106 -9.39 -9.72 5.15
CA SER A 106 -8.24 -8.81 5.05
C SER A 106 -6.99 -9.38 5.72
N ALA A 107 -7.12 -9.98 6.90
CA ALA A 107 -6.00 -10.60 7.61
C ALA A 107 -5.44 -11.83 6.87
N VAL A 108 -6.28 -12.59 6.16
CA VAL A 108 -5.84 -13.67 5.26
C VAL A 108 -5.00 -13.10 4.12
N VAL A 109 -5.47 -12.04 3.46
CA VAL A 109 -4.75 -11.40 2.34
C VAL A 109 -3.44 -10.76 2.81
N TYR A 110 -3.39 -10.19 4.01
CA TYR A 110 -2.18 -9.59 4.58
C TYR A 110 -0.99 -10.57 4.68
N LYS A 111 -1.24 -11.88 4.76
CA LYS A 111 -0.16 -12.89 4.79
C LYS A 111 0.71 -12.86 3.53
N ASP A 112 0.14 -12.43 2.40
CA ASP A 112 0.82 -12.30 1.11
C ASP A 112 1.19 -10.85 0.78
N TRP A 113 1.02 -9.91 1.72
CA TRP A 113 1.41 -8.52 1.54
C TRP A 113 2.93 -8.37 1.58
N VAL A 114 3.47 -7.55 0.67
CA VAL A 114 4.91 -7.33 0.50
C VAL A 114 5.16 -5.84 0.37
N PHE A 115 5.88 -5.25 1.33
CA PHE A 115 6.11 -3.80 1.38
C PHE A 115 6.78 -3.27 0.10
N THR A 116 7.81 -3.96 -0.39
CA THR A 116 8.57 -3.53 -1.57
C THR A 116 7.75 -3.55 -2.86
N GLU A 117 6.66 -4.30 -2.90
CA GLU A 117 5.74 -4.38 -4.03
C GLU A 117 4.65 -3.31 -3.97
N GLN A 118 4.56 -2.52 -2.89
CA GLN A 118 3.60 -1.42 -2.80
C GLN A 118 4.06 -0.17 -3.55
N GLY A 119 5.33 -0.13 -3.99
CA GLY A 119 5.80 0.88 -4.92
C GLY A 119 5.18 0.68 -6.31
N LEU A 120 4.64 1.73 -6.91
CA LEU A 120 3.83 1.62 -8.13
C LEU A 120 4.53 0.87 -9.28
N PRO A 121 5.81 1.12 -9.62
CA PRO A 121 6.48 0.35 -10.68
C PRO A 121 6.52 -1.16 -10.40
N ASN A 122 6.77 -1.55 -9.15
CA ASN A 122 6.87 -2.96 -8.77
C ASN A 122 5.50 -3.64 -8.79
N ASP A 123 4.43 -2.95 -8.35
CA ASP A 123 3.05 -3.45 -8.47
C ASP A 123 2.67 -3.70 -9.93
N LEU A 124 2.95 -2.74 -10.83
CA LEU A 124 2.60 -2.84 -12.25
C LEU A 124 3.32 -4.01 -12.92
N ILE A 125 4.60 -4.23 -12.61
CA ILE A 125 5.36 -5.38 -13.10
C ILE A 125 4.79 -6.69 -12.53
N LYS A 126 4.55 -6.75 -11.22
CA LYS A 126 4.02 -7.94 -10.53
C LYS A 126 2.69 -8.40 -11.13
N ARG A 127 1.79 -7.46 -11.43
CA ARG A 127 0.48 -7.76 -12.04
C ARG A 127 0.56 -8.10 -13.52
N GLY A 128 1.74 -7.99 -14.14
CA GLY A 128 1.93 -8.26 -15.56
C GLY A 128 1.26 -7.23 -16.47
N VAL A 129 1.14 -5.99 -16.01
CA VAL A 129 0.57 -4.86 -16.79
C VAL A 129 1.65 -3.85 -17.22
N ALA A 130 2.90 -4.06 -16.79
CA ALA A 130 4.08 -3.36 -17.26
C ALA A 130 5.28 -4.31 -17.30
N VAL A 131 6.34 -3.89 -18.01
CA VAL A 131 7.64 -4.57 -18.03
C VAL A 131 8.74 -3.58 -17.74
N GLU A 132 9.87 -4.04 -17.18
CA GLU A 132 11.06 -3.21 -17.04
C GLU A 132 11.53 -2.68 -18.40
N ASP A 133 11.83 -1.39 -18.46
CA ASP A 133 12.34 -0.73 -19.64
C ASP A 133 13.22 0.45 -19.23
N ALA A 134 14.54 0.25 -19.29
CA ALA A 134 15.51 1.28 -18.92
C ALA A 134 15.49 2.51 -19.83
N ALA A 135 14.89 2.42 -21.02
CA ALA A 135 14.71 3.57 -21.91
C ALA A 135 13.44 4.38 -21.58
N SER A 136 12.52 3.84 -20.77
CA SER A 136 11.34 4.56 -20.29
C SER A 136 11.72 5.59 -19.23
N PRO A 137 11.09 6.79 -19.20
CA PRO A 137 11.34 7.81 -18.18
C PRO A 137 11.12 7.30 -16.75
N TYR A 138 10.27 6.29 -16.57
CA TYR A 138 9.91 5.74 -15.25
C TYR A 138 10.51 4.35 -15.00
N GLY A 139 11.41 3.88 -15.87
CA GLY A 139 12.04 2.56 -15.77
C GLY A 139 11.12 1.39 -16.10
N VAL A 140 9.86 1.65 -16.46
CA VAL A 140 8.87 0.65 -16.85
C VAL A 140 8.08 1.10 -18.06
N ARG A 141 7.68 0.14 -18.91
CA ARG A 141 6.78 0.37 -20.04
C ARG A 141 5.46 -0.34 -19.80
N LEU A 142 4.37 0.41 -19.87
CA LEU A 142 3.01 -0.13 -19.73
C LEU A 142 2.67 -1.04 -20.93
N LEU A 143 1.96 -2.14 -20.66
CA LEU A 143 1.41 -3.01 -21.70
C LEU A 143 0.03 -2.55 -22.17
N ILE A 144 -0.64 -1.73 -21.36
CA ILE A 144 -1.83 -0.99 -21.72
C ILE A 144 -1.42 0.48 -21.68
N GLU A 145 -1.16 1.06 -22.85
CA GLU A 145 -0.61 2.42 -22.97
C GLU A 145 -1.54 3.46 -22.33
N ASP A 146 -2.84 3.35 -22.60
CA ASP A 146 -3.88 4.20 -22.00
C ASP A 146 -4.48 3.53 -20.75
N TYR A 147 -3.65 3.33 -19.73
CA TYR A 147 -4.08 2.91 -18.39
C TYR A 147 -3.99 4.10 -17.44
N PRO A 148 -5.09 4.86 -17.23
CA PRO A 148 -5.05 6.16 -16.55
C PRO A 148 -4.41 6.13 -15.16
N TYR A 149 -4.81 5.20 -14.29
CA TYR A 149 -4.21 5.05 -12.95
C TYR A 149 -2.70 4.84 -13.00
N ALA A 150 -2.21 4.00 -13.92
CA ALA A 150 -0.80 3.68 -14.01
C ALA A 150 0.01 4.82 -14.64
N ALA A 151 -0.50 5.41 -15.73
CA ALA A 151 0.15 6.51 -16.42
C ALA A 151 0.28 7.73 -15.50
N ASP A 152 -0.83 8.17 -14.90
CA ASP A 152 -0.84 9.32 -14.00
C ASP A 152 -0.07 9.02 -12.70
N GLY A 153 -0.23 7.81 -12.18
CA GLY A 153 0.46 7.39 -10.96
C GLY A 153 1.99 7.39 -11.11
N LEU A 154 2.52 7.02 -12.27
CA LEU A 154 3.97 7.00 -12.51
C LEU A 154 4.58 8.41 -12.49
N GLU A 155 3.85 9.42 -12.97
CA GLU A 155 4.25 10.83 -12.86
C GLU A 155 4.36 11.27 -11.39
N ILE A 156 3.34 10.95 -10.59
CA ILE A 156 3.32 11.28 -9.15
C ILE A 156 4.40 10.54 -8.39
N TRP A 157 4.55 9.23 -8.65
CA TRP A 157 5.61 8.40 -8.08
C TRP A 157 7.00 8.98 -8.37
N ALA A 158 7.26 9.37 -9.62
CA ALA A 158 8.53 9.96 -10.03
C ALA A 158 8.80 11.28 -9.29
N ALA A 159 7.78 12.13 -9.15
CA ALA A 159 7.88 13.39 -8.41
C ALA A 159 8.21 13.17 -6.93
N ILE A 160 7.52 12.22 -6.26
CA ILE A 160 7.78 11.85 -4.87
C ILE A 160 9.22 11.31 -4.73
N LYS A 161 9.61 10.37 -5.59
CA LYS A 161 10.94 9.75 -5.53
C LYS A 161 12.06 10.77 -5.73
N SER A 162 11.87 11.71 -6.65
CA SER A 162 12.81 12.82 -6.87
C SER A 162 12.93 13.70 -5.63
N TRP A 163 11.81 14.09 -5.02
CA TRP A 163 11.79 14.90 -3.80
C TRP A 163 12.48 14.19 -2.62
N VAL A 164 12.13 12.92 -2.38
CA VAL A 164 12.73 12.11 -1.30
C VAL A 164 14.23 11.91 -1.55
N GLY A 165 14.63 11.66 -2.79
CA GLY A 165 16.04 11.56 -3.19
C GLY A 165 16.82 12.85 -2.91
N GLU A 166 16.27 13.98 -3.36
CA GLU A 166 16.49 15.35 -2.89
C GLU A 166 16.92 15.43 -1.41
N TYR A 167 15.90 15.21 -0.60
CA TYR A 167 15.91 15.44 0.83
C TYR A 167 16.87 14.50 1.56
N VAL A 168 16.83 13.20 1.27
CA VAL A 168 17.68 12.20 1.95
C VAL A 168 19.15 12.46 1.66
N ASN A 169 19.51 12.78 0.42
CA ASN A 169 20.91 13.04 0.07
C ASN A 169 21.46 14.34 0.69
N PHE A 170 20.59 15.30 1.04
CA PHE A 170 20.99 16.49 1.78
C PHE A 170 21.41 16.17 3.23
N TYR A 171 20.68 15.31 3.92
CA TYR A 171 20.97 14.96 5.33
C TYR A 171 21.96 13.81 5.49
N TYR A 172 21.94 12.83 4.58
CA TYR A 172 22.80 11.65 4.60
C TYR A 172 23.77 11.68 3.42
N ASN A 173 25.04 11.99 3.71
CA ASN A 173 26.10 12.08 2.69
C ASN A 173 26.73 10.73 2.32
N SER A 174 26.37 9.65 3.02
CA SER A 174 26.86 8.29 2.75
C SER A 174 25.94 7.23 3.33
N ASP A 175 26.05 5.99 2.85
CA ASP A 175 25.33 4.85 3.43
C ASP A 175 25.74 4.59 4.89
N ALA A 176 27.02 4.83 5.22
CA ALA A 176 27.50 4.74 6.60
C ALA A 176 26.76 5.69 7.54
N ALA A 177 26.36 6.88 7.08
CA ALA A 177 25.57 7.81 7.89
C ALA A 177 24.16 7.28 8.20
N VAL A 178 23.55 6.53 7.26
CA VAL A 178 22.25 5.86 7.47
C VAL A 178 22.42 4.71 8.47
N ALA A 179 23.43 3.87 8.27
CA ALA A 179 23.72 2.73 9.15
C ALA A 179 24.06 3.13 10.60
N GLN A 180 24.68 4.30 10.79
CA GLN A 180 25.08 4.82 12.10
C GLN A 180 24.00 5.64 12.81
N ASP A 181 22.89 5.95 12.14
CA ASP A 181 21.79 6.70 12.72
C ASP A 181 20.96 5.82 13.66
N SER A 182 21.22 5.94 14.97
CA SER A 182 20.57 5.10 15.98
C SER A 182 19.06 5.28 16.06
N GLU A 183 18.54 6.49 15.82
CA GLU A 183 17.09 6.74 15.83
C GLU A 183 16.44 6.05 14.64
N LEU A 184 17.02 6.20 13.44
CA LEU A 184 16.54 5.54 12.23
C LEU A 184 16.59 4.01 12.32
N GLN A 185 17.68 3.45 12.85
CA GLN A 185 17.79 2.00 13.05
C GLN A 185 16.75 1.49 14.06
N ALA A 186 16.51 2.22 15.15
CA ALA A 186 15.51 1.84 16.16
C ALA A 186 14.08 1.93 15.61
N PHE A 187 13.77 3.00 14.84
CA PHE A 187 12.51 3.17 14.13
C PHE A 187 12.22 1.99 13.21
N TRP A 188 13.15 1.66 12.30
CA TRP A 188 12.93 0.61 11.32
C TRP A 188 12.83 -0.77 11.97
N LYS A 189 13.63 -1.00 13.01
CA LYS A 189 13.57 -2.25 13.79
C LYS A 189 12.23 -2.43 14.47
N GLU A 190 11.72 -1.44 15.21
CA GLU A 190 10.42 -1.56 15.89
C GLU A 190 9.28 -1.70 14.87
N LEU A 191 9.34 -0.94 13.77
CA LEU A 191 8.37 -1.07 12.69
C LEU A 191 8.27 -2.51 12.17
N VAL A 192 9.39 -3.15 11.84
CA VAL A 192 9.39 -4.50 11.26
C VAL A 192 9.12 -5.58 12.31
N GLU A 193 9.79 -5.52 13.46
CA GLU A 193 9.72 -6.58 14.48
C GLU A 193 8.46 -6.53 15.35
N VAL A 194 7.85 -5.35 15.48
CA VAL A 194 6.66 -5.11 16.31
C VAL A 194 5.48 -4.62 15.47
N GLY A 195 5.65 -3.54 14.72
CA GLY A 195 4.56 -2.92 13.95
C GLY A 195 3.94 -3.84 12.90
N HIS A 196 4.78 -4.45 12.07
CA HIS A 196 4.44 -5.52 11.12
C HIS A 196 4.99 -6.87 11.60
N GLY A 197 4.97 -7.10 12.92
CA GLY A 197 5.67 -8.21 13.58
C GLY A 197 5.29 -9.61 13.07
N ASP A 198 4.09 -9.80 12.52
CA ASP A 198 3.66 -11.06 11.91
C ASP A 198 4.44 -11.42 10.64
N LEU A 199 4.98 -10.41 9.94
CA LEU A 199 5.78 -10.56 8.71
C LEU A 199 7.26 -10.27 8.92
N LYS A 200 7.74 -10.13 10.17
CA LYS A 200 9.14 -9.75 10.47
C LYS A 200 10.22 -10.67 9.89
N ASN A 201 9.87 -11.93 9.65
CA ASN A 201 10.78 -12.94 9.10
C ASN A 201 10.85 -12.93 7.57
N ALA A 202 10.05 -12.09 6.91
CA ALA A 202 10.06 -12.00 5.46
C ALA A 202 11.41 -11.45 4.95
N THR A 203 11.88 -12.00 3.83
CA THR A 203 13.22 -11.68 3.29
C THR A 203 13.26 -10.38 2.49
N TRP A 204 12.09 -9.84 2.12
CA TRP A 204 11.96 -8.64 1.30
C TRP A 204 12.04 -7.32 2.09
N TRP A 205 12.05 -7.36 3.42
CA TRP A 205 12.28 -6.15 4.23
C TRP A 205 13.66 -5.55 3.93
N PHE A 206 13.69 -4.25 3.65
CA PHE A 206 14.93 -3.50 3.58
C PHE A 206 15.73 -3.64 4.87
N LYS A 207 17.05 -3.66 4.76
CA LYS A 207 17.93 -3.69 5.94
C LYS A 207 18.15 -2.31 6.55
N MET A 208 17.74 -1.27 5.83
CA MET A 208 17.87 0.14 6.22
C MET A 208 19.32 0.52 6.52
N GLN A 209 20.23 0.08 5.66
CA GLN A 209 21.67 0.32 5.79
C GLN A 209 22.21 1.31 4.76
N THR A 210 21.44 1.59 3.70
CA THR A 210 21.86 2.44 2.59
C THR A 210 20.89 3.57 2.34
N ARG A 211 21.36 4.64 1.68
CA ARG A 211 20.52 5.74 1.25
C ARG A 211 19.48 5.29 0.23
N ALA A 212 19.83 4.35 -0.64
CA ALA A 212 18.92 3.79 -1.63
C ALA A 212 17.71 3.11 -0.95
N GLU A 213 17.94 2.30 0.07
CA GLU A 213 16.86 1.67 0.84
C GLU A 213 15.99 2.70 1.58
N LEU A 214 16.61 3.71 2.20
CA LEU A 214 15.87 4.77 2.89
C LEU A 214 15.00 5.60 1.94
N ILE A 215 15.54 5.95 0.77
CA ILE A 215 14.81 6.66 -0.29
C ILE A 215 13.64 5.81 -0.77
N GLU A 216 13.88 4.53 -1.07
CA GLU A 216 12.83 3.64 -1.57
C GLU A 216 11.73 3.43 -0.53
N ALA A 217 12.08 3.10 0.71
CA ALA A 217 11.11 2.90 1.79
C ALA A 217 10.27 4.15 2.06
N SER A 218 10.92 5.33 2.07
CA SER A 218 10.23 6.60 2.29
C SER A 218 9.34 6.97 1.09
N THR A 219 9.77 6.69 -0.14
CA THR A 219 8.98 6.88 -1.36
C THR A 219 7.73 5.99 -1.34
N ILE A 220 7.89 4.70 -1.02
CA ILE A 220 6.77 3.75 -0.89
C ILE A 220 5.77 4.25 0.15
N LEU A 221 6.24 4.64 1.33
CA LEU A 221 5.36 5.08 2.40
C LEU A 221 4.60 6.36 2.05
N ILE A 222 5.29 7.34 1.46
CA ILE A 222 4.66 8.60 1.03
C ILE A 222 3.63 8.33 -0.06
N TRP A 223 3.94 7.47 -1.03
CA TRP A 223 3.01 7.04 -2.08
C TRP A 223 1.75 6.38 -1.53
N ILE A 224 1.87 5.49 -0.54
CA ILE A 224 0.70 4.84 0.07
C ILE A 224 -0.18 5.86 0.82
N ALA A 225 0.44 6.86 1.42
CA ALA A 225 -0.21 7.79 2.35
C ALA A 225 -0.71 9.10 1.71
N SER A 226 -0.50 9.30 0.40
CA SER A 226 -0.89 10.52 -0.35
C SER A 226 -2.02 10.26 -1.34
#